data_AF-A0A2T2RFV6-F1
#
_entry.id   AF-A0A2T2RFV6-F1
#
_cell.length_a   1.000
_cell.length_b   1.000
_cell.length_c   1.000
_cell.angle_alpha   90.00
_cell.angle_beta   90.00
_cell.angle_gamma   90.00
#
_symmetry.space_group_name_H-M   'P 1'
#
loop_
_entity.id
_entity.type
_entity.pdbx_description
1 polymer ?
#
loop_
_entity_poly.entity_id
_entity_poly.type
_entity_poly.pdbx_seq_one_letter_code
_entity_poly.pdbx_strand_id
1 'polypeptide(L)'
;MYKRKVPIETTGVIDRELITYEALLSMKKQLDHTYLPLTIEHDIRNPPVGRIVSAEIVKLEDGNYLLEGEAEVFESTDDLSKIKDTSKSIRTYSEDIETFQISCDDRGSTTEIDQLRKEIEPLASNSLDYRRYSFVLRSRQF
;
A
#
# COMPACT_ATOMS: atom_id res chain seq x y z
N MET A 1 16.44 0.06 14.33
CA MET A 1 16.05 -0.56 13.06
C MET A 1 16.77 -1.88 12.97
N TYR A 2 16.07 -2.92 12.56
CA TYR A 2 16.69 -4.22 12.30
C TYR A 2 16.27 -4.74 10.93
N LYS A 3 17.08 -5.64 10.39
CA LYS A 3 16.84 -6.25 9.08
C LYS A 3 16.27 -7.65 9.21
N ARG A 4 15.32 -8.01 8.36
CA ARG A 4 14.80 -9.38 8.24
C ARG A 4 14.44 -9.71 6.80
N LYS A 5 14.48 -10.98 6.45
CA LYS A 5 13.91 -11.47 5.19
C LYS A 5 12.39 -11.58 5.31
N VAL A 6 11.69 -11.19 4.27
CA VAL A 6 10.23 -11.29 4.17
C VAL A 6 9.84 -11.83 2.80
N PRO A 7 8.90 -12.79 2.71
CA PRO A 7 8.32 -13.16 1.45
C PRO A 7 7.45 -11.99 0.94
N ILE A 8 7.66 -11.58 -0.31
CA ILE A 8 6.85 -10.54 -0.95
C ILE A 8 5.77 -11.21 -1.80
N GLU A 9 6.18 -12.10 -2.71
CA GLU A 9 5.27 -12.74 -3.65
C GLU A 9 5.85 -14.06 -4.18
N THR A 10 5.00 -15.05 -4.50
CA THR A 10 5.42 -16.36 -5.04
C THR A 10 4.76 -16.65 -6.38
N THR A 11 5.44 -17.37 -7.28
CA THR A 11 4.79 -17.87 -8.51
C THR A 11 3.70 -18.88 -8.20
N GLY A 12 2.62 -18.85 -8.97
CA GLY A 12 1.49 -19.77 -8.78
C GLY A 12 0.15 -19.07 -9.04
N VAL A 13 -0.94 -19.73 -8.66
CA VAL A 13 -2.27 -19.13 -8.74
C VAL A 13 -2.65 -18.59 -7.36
N ILE A 14 -2.79 -17.27 -7.27
CA ILE A 14 -3.16 -16.54 -6.05
C ILE A 14 -4.42 -15.75 -6.37
N ASP A 15 -5.50 -15.93 -5.60
CA ASP A 15 -6.78 -15.24 -5.82
C ASP A 15 -7.32 -15.29 -7.26
N ARG A 16 -7.08 -16.43 -7.94
CA ARG A 16 -7.44 -16.71 -9.35
C ARG A 16 -6.58 -15.98 -10.38
N GLU A 17 -5.54 -15.28 -9.96
CA GLU A 17 -4.55 -14.67 -10.82
C GLU A 17 -3.29 -15.54 -10.88
N LEU A 18 -2.72 -15.70 -12.07
CA LEU A 18 -1.47 -16.43 -12.27
C LEU A 18 -0.30 -15.45 -12.14
N ILE A 19 0.53 -15.64 -11.12
CA ILE A 19 1.80 -14.94 -10.96
C ILE A 19 2.90 -15.75 -11.66
N THR A 20 3.43 -15.19 -12.75
CA THR A 20 4.53 -15.80 -13.51
C THR A 20 5.89 -15.34 -13.01
N TYR A 21 6.95 -16.05 -13.42
CA TYR A 21 8.32 -15.65 -13.12
C TYR A 21 8.67 -14.27 -13.69
N GLU A 22 8.17 -13.94 -14.88
CA GLU A 22 8.33 -12.63 -15.52
C GLU A 22 7.64 -11.51 -14.71
N ALA A 23 6.50 -11.81 -14.08
CA ALA A 23 5.85 -10.89 -13.16
C ALA A 23 6.74 -10.59 -11.95
N LEU A 24 7.34 -11.62 -11.33
CA LEU A 24 8.30 -11.44 -10.24
C LEU A 24 9.53 -10.62 -10.66
N LEU A 25 10.07 -10.86 -11.86
CA LEU A 25 11.17 -10.07 -12.42
C LEU A 25 10.80 -8.60 -12.57
N SER A 26 9.59 -8.32 -13.06
CA SER A 26 9.06 -6.96 -13.18
C SER A 26 8.94 -6.28 -11.81
N MET A 27 8.37 -6.98 -10.82
CA MET A 27 8.26 -6.49 -9.44
C MET A 27 9.63 -6.21 -8.84
N LYS A 28 10.60 -7.12 -8.98
CA LYS A 28 11.97 -6.92 -8.51
C LYS A 28 12.59 -5.66 -9.12
N LYS A 29 12.42 -5.45 -10.43
CA LYS A 29 12.93 -4.26 -11.12
C LYS A 29 12.31 -2.97 -10.57
N GLN A 30 11.04 -2.98 -10.18
CA GLN A 30 10.42 -1.82 -9.52
C GLN A 30 11.02 -1.56 -8.13
N LEU A 31 11.27 -2.62 -7.36
CA LEU A 31 11.88 -2.56 -6.03
C LEU A 31 13.35 -2.10 -6.06
N ASP A 32 14.04 -2.26 -7.19
CA ASP A 32 15.41 -1.75 -7.37
C ASP A 32 15.45 -0.21 -7.40
N HIS A 33 14.34 0.45 -7.76
CA HIS A 33 14.27 1.92 -7.92
C HIS A 33 13.32 2.62 -6.93
N THR A 34 12.47 1.84 -6.26
CA THR A 34 11.38 2.38 -5.42
C THR A 34 11.41 1.74 -4.04
N TYR A 35 11.22 2.53 -2.99
CA TYR A 35 10.95 1.97 -1.66
C TYR A 35 9.53 1.42 -1.61
N LEU A 36 9.38 0.17 -1.13
CA LEU A 36 8.08 -0.41 -0.80
C LEU A 36 7.86 -0.29 0.72
N PRO A 37 6.88 0.51 1.19
CA PRO A 37 6.56 0.61 2.60
C PRO A 37 5.97 -0.70 3.13
N LEU A 38 6.32 -1.05 4.37
CA LEU A 38 5.68 -2.14 5.10
C LEU A 38 4.56 -1.57 5.96
N THR A 39 3.33 -1.95 5.66
CA THR A 39 2.12 -1.53 6.36
C THR A 39 1.50 -2.69 7.12
N ILE A 40 0.73 -2.39 8.17
CA ILE A 40 -0.09 -3.38 8.86
C ILE A 40 -1.42 -3.49 8.10
N GLU A 41 -1.77 -4.68 7.61
CA GLU A 41 -3.06 -4.96 6.93
C GLU A 41 -3.41 -3.99 5.79
N HIS A 42 -2.40 -3.46 5.09
CA HIS A 42 -2.59 -2.40 4.07
C HIS A 42 -3.33 -1.15 4.57
N ASP A 43 -3.40 -0.93 5.90
CA ASP A 43 -4.09 0.19 6.50
C ASP A 43 -3.23 1.45 6.43
N ILE A 44 -3.56 2.31 5.46
CA ILE A 44 -2.88 3.58 5.22
C ILE A 44 -3.02 4.60 6.37
N ARG A 45 -3.93 4.36 7.34
CA ARG A 45 -4.07 5.21 8.53
C ARG A 45 -2.92 5.02 9.50
N ASN A 46 -2.26 3.87 9.44
CA ASN A 46 -1.08 3.59 10.23
C ASN A 46 0.17 3.97 9.43
N PRO A 47 1.14 4.68 10.05
CA PRO A 47 2.41 4.92 9.39
C PRO A 47 3.09 3.57 9.08
N PRO A 48 3.89 3.50 7.99
CA PRO A 48 4.66 2.31 7.69
C PRO A 48 5.54 1.89 8.87
N VAL A 49 5.53 0.61 9.22
CA VAL A 49 6.36 0.00 10.27
C VAL A 49 7.75 -0.38 9.77
N GLY A 50 8.03 -0.15 8.50
CA GLY A 50 9.30 -0.46 7.87
C GLY A 50 9.26 -0.24 6.37
N ARG A 51 10.29 -0.74 5.68
CA ARG A 51 10.41 -0.68 4.23
C ARG A 51 11.23 -1.84 3.68
N ILE A 52 11.00 -2.21 2.43
CA ILE A 52 11.88 -3.09 1.67
C ILE A 52 13.07 -2.29 1.14
N VAL A 53 14.28 -2.68 1.51
CA VAL A 53 15.54 -2.04 1.07
C VAL A 53 16.19 -2.76 -0.10
N SER A 54 15.99 -4.07 -0.26
CA SER A 54 16.44 -4.85 -1.41
C SER A 54 15.52 -6.04 -1.64
N ALA A 55 15.57 -6.65 -2.83
CA ALA A 55 14.81 -7.85 -3.14
C ALA A 55 15.56 -8.76 -4.11
N GLU A 56 15.36 -10.05 -3.97
CA GLU A 56 15.94 -11.09 -4.81
C GLU A 56 14.90 -12.17 -5.15
N ILE A 57 15.11 -12.88 -6.25
CA ILE A 57 14.25 -13.99 -6.64
C ILE A 57 14.98 -15.28 -6.31
N VAL A 58 14.36 -16.11 -5.47
CA VAL A 58 14.90 -17.38 -4.99
C VAL A 58 14.06 -18.51 -5.57
N LYS A 59 14.70 -19.59 -6.02
CA LYS A 59 14.01 -20.80 -6.46
C LYS A 59 13.66 -21.67 -5.26
N LEU A 60 12.42 -22.14 -5.18
CA LEU A 60 11.92 -23.00 -4.11
C LEU A 60 12.08 -24.49 -4.46
N GLU A 61 12.00 -25.36 -3.45
CA GLU A 61 12.17 -26.81 -3.60
C GLU A 61 11.10 -27.46 -4.48
N ASP A 62 9.90 -26.89 -4.49
CA ASP A 62 8.75 -27.34 -5.29
C ASP A 62 8.81 -26.89 -6.77
N GLY A 63 9.86 -26.15 -7.15
CA GLY A 63 10.05 -25.62 -8.50
C GLY A 63 9.43 -24.24 -8.73
N ASN A 64 8.71 -23.67 -7.75
CA ASN A 64 8.24 -22.29 -7.79
C ASN A 64 9.38 -21.29 -7.52
N TYR A 65 9.07 -20.00 -7.67
CA TYR A 65 10.00 -18.90 -7.36
C TYR A 65 9.36 -17.96 -6.34
N LEU A 66 10.18 -17.46 -5.43
CA LEU A 66 9.83 -16.48 -4.39
C LEU A 66 10.57 -15.18 -4.67
N LEU A 67 9.84 -14.06 -4.69
CA LEU A 67 10.42 -12.74 -4.53
C LEU A 67 10.59 -12.49 -3.02
N GLU A 68 11.83 -12.52 -2.55
CA GLU A 68 12.19 -12.29 -1.16
C GLU A 68 12.75 -10.88 -0.98
N GLY A 69 12.17 -10.13 -0.04
CA GLY A 69 12.62 -8.80 0.34
C GLY A 69 13.54 -8.83 1.57
N GLU A 70 14.56 -7.97 1.57
CA GLU A 70 15.20 -7.53 2.80
C GLU A 70 14.42 -6.31 3.34
N ALA A 71 13.75 -6.50 4.47
CA ALA A 71 12.99 -5.49 5.17
C ALA A 71 13.84 -4.81 6.24
N GLU A 72 13.81 -3.49 6.30
CA GLU A 72 14.23 -2.69 7.44
C GLU A 72 12.98 -2.32 8.25
N VAL A 73 12.89 -2.81 9.49
CA VAL A 73 11.76 -2.57 10.38
C VAL A 73 12.11 -1.45 11.36
N PHE A 74 11.18 -0.51 11.53
CA PHE A 74 11.31 0.67 12.37
C PHE A 74 10.81 0.37 13.78
N GLU A 75 11.56 0.84 14.76
CA GLU A 75 11.22 0.81 16.18
C GLU A 75 10.90 2.22 16.67
N SER A 76 10.13 2.32 17.75
CA SER A 76 9.76 3.61 18.37
C SER A 76 10.96 4.47 18.81
N THR A 77 12.12 3.84 19.04
CA THR A 77 13.36 4.49 19.45
C THR A 77 14.25 4.91 18.28
N ASP A 78 13.85 4.59 17.05
CA ASP A 78 14.63 4.90 15.87
C ASP A 78 14.52 6.36 15.45
N ASP A 79 15.65 6.91 15.01
CA ASP A 79 15.74 8.24 14.45
C ASP A 79 15.77 8.15 12.92
N LEU A 80 14.61 8.39 12.29
CA LEU A 80 14.45 8.32 10.83
C LEU A 80 15.28 9.36 10.07
N SER A 81 15.75 10.44 10.72
CA SER A 81 16.64 11.42 10.09
C SER A 81 18.00 10.84 9.71
N LYS A 82 18.37 9.69 10.30
CA LYS A 82 19.61 8.96 9.99
C LYS A 82 19.50 8.13 8.71
N ILE A 83 18.31 7.96 8.16
CA ILE A 83 18.11 7.33 6.86
C ILE A 83 18.51 8.34 5.78
N LYS A 84 19.75 8.22 5.29
CA LYS A 84 20.32 9.09 4.25
C LYS A 84 20.36 8.45 2.86
N ASP A 85 19.82 7.25 2.73
CA ASP A 85 19.78 6.57 1.45
C ASP A 85 18.75 7.26 0.54
N THR A 86 19.25 7.92 -0.51
CA THR A 86 18.46 8.59 -1.55
C THR A 86 18.55 7.85 -2.88
N SER A 87 19.09 6.62 -2.90
CA SER A 87 19.24 5.85 -4.14
C SER A 87 17.91 5.43 -4.74
N LYS A 88 16.87 5.34 -3.91
CA LYS A 88 15.50 5.00 -4.29
C LYS A 88 14.57 6.16 -4.01
N SER A 89 13.47 6.18 -4.76
CA SER A 89 12.41 7.17 -4.61
C SER A 89 11.16 6.53 -3.99
N ILE A 90 10.31 7.35 -3.38
CA ILE A 90 8.92 6.98 -3.13
C ILE A 90 8.11 7.71 -4.19
N ARG A 91 7.32 6.97 -4.96
CA ARG A 91 6.43 7.59 -5.95
C ARG A 91 5.26 8.20 -5.20
N THR A 92 5.28 9.51 -5.06
CA THR A 92 4.16 10.29 -4.51
C THR A 92 3.29 10.78 -5.66
N TYR A 93 2.00 10.49 -5.61
CA TYR A 93 1.02 11.13 -6.47
C TYR A 93 0.25 12.14 -5.61
N SER A 94 0.31 13.41 -6.00
CA SER A 94 -0.52 14.45 -5.43
C SER A 94 -1.36 15.00 -6.58
N GLU A 95 -2.52 14.40 -6.77
CA GLU A 95 -3.53 14.91 -7.69
C GLU A 95 -4.69 15.43 -6.87
N ASP A 96 -5.25 16.56 -7.29
CA ASP A 96 -6.51 17.04 -6.74
C ASP A 96 -7.60 16.08 -7.21
N ILE A 97 -7.96 15.15 -6.33
CA ILE A 97 -9.05 14.21 -6.56
C ILE A 97 -10.37 14.91 -6.22
N GLU A 98 -11.17 15.21 -7.26
CA GLU A 98 -12.50 15.81 -7.09
C GLU A 98 -13.45 14.88 -6.33
N THR A 99 -13.28 13.57 -6.50
CA THR A 99 -14.14 12.55 -5.90
C THR A 99 -13.30 11.39 -5.38
N PHE A 100 -13.79 10.74 -4.34
CA PHE A 100 -13.27 9.46 -3.87
C PHE A 100 -14.45 8.48 -3.70
N GLN A 101 -14.19 7.20 -3.94
CA GLN A 101 -15.18 6.14 -3.77
C GLN A 101 -14.80 5.30 -2.54
N ILE A 102 -15.78 5.07 -1.67
CA ILE A 102 -15.67 4.09 -0.59
C ILE A 102 -16.48 2.87 -1.02
N SER A 103 -15.84 1.72 -1.08
CA SER A 103 -16.49 0.43 -1.27
C SER A 103 -16.27 -0.39 -0.01
N CYS A 104 -17.35 -0.77 0.65
CA CYS A 104 -17.31 -1.70 1.78
C CYS A 104 -17.82 -3.05 1.30
N ASP A 105 -17.14 -4.14 1.66
CA ASP A 105 -17.73 -5.47 1.55
C ASP A 105 -18.76 -5.63 2.68
N ASP A 106 -19.88 -6.30 2.39
CA ASP A 106 -21.07 -6.41 3.25
C ASP A 106 -20.81 -7.18 4.58
N ARG A 107 -19.55 -7.55 4.82
CA ARG A 107 -19.06 -8.34 5.96
C ARG A 107 -18.45 -7.47 7.08
N GLY A 108 -18.33 -6.16 6.88
CA GLY A 108 -17.79 -5.24 7.88
C GLY A 108 -18.73 -5.00 9.06
N SER A 109 -18.16 -4.83 10.25
CA SER A 109 -18.87 -4.33 11.43
C SER A 109 -19.49 -2.95 11.11
N THR A 110 -20.80 -2.79 11.35
CA THR A 110 -21.51 -1.52 11.14
C THR A 110 -20.85 -0.36 11.91
N THR A 111 -20.21 -0.64 13.04
CA THR A 111 -19.59 0.40 13.90
C THR A 111 -18.32 0.99 13.29
N GLU A 112 -17.47 0.17 12.65
CA GLU A 112 -16.24 0.65 12.00
C GLU A 112 -16.55 1.44 10.73
N ILE A 113 -17.53 0.98 9.96
CA ILE A 113 -18.03 1.68 8.78
C ILE A 113 -18.62 3.04 9.18
N ASP A 114 -19.41 3.10 10.25
CA ASP A 114 -19.99 4.35 10.76
C ASP A 114 -18.91 5.32 11.26
N GLN A 115 -17.86 4.82 11.89
CA GLN A 115 -16.73 5.65 12.33
C GLN A 115 -15.94 6.20 11.14
N LEU A 116 -15.59 5.34 10.17
CA LEU A 116 -14.91 5.76 8.94
C LEU A 116 -15.74 6.81 8.18
N ARG A 117 -17.06 6.62 8.11
CA ARG A 117 -17.96 7.60 7.51
C ARG A 117 -17.91 8.95 8.21
N LYS A 118 -17.90 8.99 9.55
CA LYS A 118 -17.79 10.24 10.32
C LYS A 118 -16.45 10.94 10.14
N GLU A 119 -15.37 10.20 9.95
CA GLU A 119 -14.03 10.76 9.70
C GLU A 119 -13.94 11.35 8.29
N ILE A 120 -14.61 10.75 7.31
CA ILE A 120 -14.57 11.16 5.91
C ILE A 120 -15.60 12.26 5.57
N GLU A 121 -16.76 12.30 6.24
CA GLU A 121 -17.81 13.29 6.01
C GLU A 121 -17.33 14.76 6.10
N PRO A 122 -16.45 15.15 7.05
CA PRO A 122 -15.79 16.46 7.07
C PRO A 122 -14.91 16.76 5.85
N LEU A 123 -14.26 15.73 5.29
CA LEU A 123 -13.43 15.86 4.09
C LEU A 123 -14.31 15.99 2.83
N ALA A 124 -15.53 15.44 2.87
CA ALA A 124 -16.51 15.50 1.79
C ALA A 124 -17.40 16.76 1.82
N SER A 125 -17.59 17.41 2.97
CA SER A 125 -18.59 18.47 3.20
C SER A 125 -18.28 19.82 2.57
N ASN A 126 -17.20 19.92 1.78
CA ASN A 126 -17.05 20.98 0.78
C ASN A 126 -17.81 20.69 -0.53
N SER A 127 -18.63 19.65 -0.58
CA SER A 127 -19.37 19.32 -1.78
C SER A 127 -20.74 18.69 -1.47
N LEU A 128 -21.78 19.40 -1.90
CA LEU A 128 -23.19 19.03 -1.77
C LEU A 128 -23.63 18.26 -3.01
N ASP A 129 -24.15 17.04 -2.86
CA ASP A 129 -25.58 16.73 -2.97
C ASP A 129 -25.81 15.22 -2.80
N TYR A 130 -26.77 14.85 -1.95
CA TYR A 130 -27.09 13.47 -1.59
C TYR A 130 -28.47 13.08 -2.13
N ARG A 131 -28.54 12.09 -3.05
CA ARG A 131 -29.56 11.00 -3.05
C ARG A 131 -29.36 10.02 -4.23
N ARG A 132 -29.26 8.73 -3.88
CA ARG A 132 -28.79 7.51 -4.60
C ARG A 132 -27.26 7.40 -4.65
N TYR A 133 -26.73 6.39 -3.93
CA TYR A 133 -25.35 6.29 -3.44
C TYR A 133 -24.29 6.13 -4.55
N SER A 134 -23.99 7.24 -5.20
CA SER A 134 -22.85 7.50 -6.08
C SER A 134 -22.63 9.01 -5.98
N PHE A 135 -21.68 9.44 -5.15
CA PHE A 135 -21.46 10.87 -4.93
C PHE A 135 -20.49 11.41 -5.98
N VAL A 136 -21.04 12.08 -6.99
CA VAL A 136 -20.28 12.90 -7.93
C VAL A 136 -20.40 14.33 -7.46
N LEU A 137 -19.30 14.86 -6.96
CA LEU A 137 -19.24 16.12 -6.26
C LEU A 137 -18.27 17.03 -7.01
N ARG A 138 -18.80 18.09 -7.64
CA ARG A 138 -18.02 19.05 -8.43
C ARG A 138 -17.78 20.31 -7.61
N SER A 139 -16.53 20.76 -7.54
CA SER A 139 -16.24 22.12 -7.07
C SER A 139 -15.78 23.00 -8.25
N ARG A 140 -16.27 24.24 -8.28
CA ARG A 140 -15.76 25.29 -9.18
C ARG A 140 -15.07 26.36 -8.35
N GLN A 141 -13.75 26.40 -8.54
CA GLN A 141 -12.85 27.55 -8.69
C GLN A 141 -13.20 28.88 -8.00
N PHE A 142 -12.23 29.36 -7.20
CA PHE A 142 -11.89 30.78 -7.13
C PHE A 142 -11.03 31.18 -8.32
#